data_AF-A0A0W0Z4U9-F1
#
_entry.id   AF-A0A0W0Z4U9-F1
#
_cell.length_a   1.000
_cell.length_b   1.000
_cell.length_c   1.000
_cell.angle_alpha   90.00
_cell.angle_beta   90.00
_cell.angle_gamma   90.00
#
_symmetry.space_group_name_H-M   'P 1'
#
loop_
_entity.id
_entity.type
_entity.pdbx_description
1 polymer ?
#
loop_
_entity_poly.entity_id
_entity_poly.type
_entity_poly.pdbx_seq_one_letter_code
_entity_poly.pdbx_strand_id
1 'polypeptide(L)' 'METLYQILGLLGAGLIVFILYRAIKGKPEMFSKENLSKSSYTMAILAIILIAFVGLLVLMLRNT' A
#
# COMPACT_ATOMS: atom_id res chain seq x y z
N MET A 1 -11.81 -9.51 26.70
CA MET A 1 -10.62 -9.44 25.82
C MET A 1 -11.02 -9.01 24.41
N GLU A 2 -11.98 -9.66 23.75
CA GLU A 2 -12.52 -9.28 22.42
C GLU A 2 -12.94 -7.80 22.28
N THR A 3 -13.77 -7.30 23.20
CA THR A 3 -14.29 -5.93 23.15
C THR A 3 -13.21 -4.86 23.24
N LEU A 4 -12.14 -5.11 24.01
CA LEU A 4 -11.03 -4.16 24.16
C LEU A 4 -10.24 -4.04 22.85
N TYR A 5 -9.98 -5.17 22.17
CA TYR A 5 -9.35 -5.17 20.85
C TYR A 5 -10.21 -4.52 19.76
N GLN A 6 -11.53 -4.73 19.79
CA GLN A 6 -12.44 -4.08 18.86
C GLN A 6 -12.46 -2.56 19.04
N ILE A 7 -12.49 -2.07 20.28
CA ILE A 7 -12.43 -0.63 20.59
C ILE A 7 -11.09 -0.04 20.16
N LEU A 8 -9.97 -0.71 20.46
CA LEU A 8 -8.64 -0.29 20.02
C LEU A 8 -8.50 -0.31 18.49
N GLY A 9 -9.08 -1.31 17.83
CA GLY A 9 -9.14 -1.39 16.37
C GLY A 9 -9.93 -0.23 15.76
N LEU A 10 -11.07 0.13 16.36
CA LEU A 10 -11.90 1.26 15.92
C LEU A 10 -11.17 2.60 16.13
N LEU A 11 -10.53 2.78 17.29
CA LEU A 11 -9.72 3.96 17.58
C LEU A 11 -8.52 4.06 16.64
N GLY A 12 -7.84 2.95 16.37
CA GLY A 12 -6.74 2.88 15.41
C GLY A 12 -7.18 3.23 14.00
N ALA A 13 -8.30 2.68 13.54
CA ALA A 13 -8.88 3.02 12.24
C ALA A 13 -9.25 4.52 12.16
N GLY A 14 -9.87 5.07 13.21
CA GLY A 14 -10.17 6.49 13.30
C GLY A 14 -8.92 7.37 13.24
N LEU A 15 -7.85 6.99 13.94
CA LEU A 15 -6.57 7.69 13.92
C LEU A 15 -5.93 7.66 12.53
N ILE A 16 -5.94 6.51 11.85
CA ILE A 16 -5.42 6.36 10.49
C ILE A 16 -6.16 7.29 9.54
N VAL A 17 -7.50 7.30 9.58
CA VAL A 17 -8.31 8.19 8.73
C VAL A 17 -8.01 9.66 9.04
N PHE A 18 -7.86 10.03 10.31
CA PHE A 18 -7.50 11.38 10.72
C PHE A 18 -6.13 11.81 10.18
N ILE A 19 -5.12 10.94 10.28
CA ILE A 19 -3.77 11.19 9.77
C ILE A 19 -3.80 11.34 8.24
N LEU A 20 -4.51 10.46 7.54
CA LEU A 20 -4.66 10.53 6.08
C LEU A 20 -5.35 11.82 5.65
N TYR A 21 -6.44 12.20 6.32
CA TYR A 21 -7.13 13.46 6.05
C TYR A 21 -6.19 14.67 6.23
N ARG A 22 -5.44 14.70 7.33
CA ARG A 22 -4.47 15.77 7.61
C ARG A 22 -3.34 15.81 6.58
N ALA A 23 -2.82 14.66 6.18
CA ALA A 23 -1.75 14.55 5.19
C ALA A 23 -2.20 15.04 3.80
N ILE A 24 -3.40 14.62 3.36
CA ILE A 24 -3.98 15.05 2.08
C ILE A 24 -4.24 16.56 2.11
N LYS A 25 -4.81 17.11 3.19
CA LYS A 25 -5.04 18.55 3.31
C LYS A 25 -3.76 19.39 3.37
N GLY A 26 -2.69 18.88 3.97
CA GLY A 26 -1.42 19.60 4.06
C GLY A 26 -0.70 19.72 2.71
N LYS A 27 -0.91 18.77 1.80
CA LYS A 27 -0.26 18.72 0.47
C LYS A 27 -1.19 18.09 -0.58
N PRO A 28 -2.28 18.77 -0.97
CA PRO A 28 -3.30 18.20 -1.86
C PRO A 28 -2.75 17.89 -3.26
N GLU A 29 -1.75 18.65 -3.72
CA GLU A 29 -1.13 18.45 -5.04
C GLU A 29 -0.46 17.08 -5.20
N MET A 30 0.10 16.51 -4.12
CA MET A 30 0.69 15.16 -4.17
C MET A 30 -0.35 14.07 -4.45
N PHE A 31 -1.61 14.31 -4.07
CA PHE A 31 -2.74 13.41 -4.31
C PHE A 31 -3.54 13.81 -5.55
N SER A 32 -2.99 14.66 -6.43
CA SER A 32 -3.61 14.98 -7.70
C SER A 32 -3.73 13.73 -8.57
N LYS A 33 -4.72 13.72 -9.47
CA LYS A 33 -4.93 12.62 -10.43
C LYS A 33 -3.68 12.32 -11.26
N GLU A 34 -2.91 13.36 -11.61
CA GLU A 34 -1.67 13.23 -12.37
C GLU A 34 -0.59 12.50 -11.56
N ASN A 35 -0.36 12.91 -10.31
CA ASN A 35 0.66 12.31 -9.46
C ASN A 35 0.29 10.87 -9.03
N LEU A 36 -0.99 10.62 -8.76
CA LEU A 36 -1.49 9.27 -8.47
C LEU A 36 -1.34 8.33 -9.67
N SER A 37 -1.62 8.82 -10.89
CA SER A 37 -1.44 8.03 -12.12
C SER A 37 0.04 7.69 -12.36
N LYS A 38 0.93 8.68 -12.23
CA LYS A 38 2.38 8.49 -12.34
C LYS A 38 2.89 7.46 -11.32
N SER A 39 2.51 7.61 -10.04
CA SER A 39 2.90 6.66 -8.99
C SER A 39 2.38 5.25 -9.25
N SER A 40 1.12 5.11 -9.71
CA SER A 40 0.52 3.81 -9.99
C SER A 40 1.22 3.10 -11.15
N TYR A 41 1.63 3.85 -12.18
CA TYR A 41 2.37 3.29 -13.31
C TYR A 41 3.75 2.75 -12.89
N THR A 42 4.52 3.54 -12.13
CA THR A 42 5.83 3.09 -11.62
C THR A 42 5.67 1.88 -10.70
N MET A 43 4.71 1.91 -9.77
CA MET A 43 4.44 0.80 -8.86
C MET A 43 3.99 -0.46 -9.62
N ALA A 44 3.16 -0.33 -10.67
CA ALA A 44 2.71 -1.45 -11.48
C ALA A 44 3.88 -2.12 -12.23
N ILE A 45 4.79 -1.34 -12.80
CA ILE A 45 5.99 -1.88 -13.46
C ILE A 45 6.85 -2.64 -12.45
N LEU A 46 7.13 -2.03 -11.29
CA LEU A 46 7.92 -2.68 -10.23
C LEU A 46 7.27 -3.99 -9.76
N ALA A 47 5.94 -4.01 -9.63
CA ALA A 47 5.20 -5.21 -9.25
C ALA A 47 5.33 -6.32 -10.30
N ILE A 48 5.23 -6.00 -11.60
CA ILE A 48 5.41 -6.98 -12.68
C ILE A 48 6.82 -7.56 -12.67
N ILE A 49 7.84 -6.72 -12.51
CA ILE A 49 9.25 -7.15 -12.41
C ILE A 49 9.42 -8.09 -11.21
N LEU A 50 8.85 -7.75 -10.06
CA LEU A 50 8.92 -8.57 -8.86
C LEU A 50 8.24 -9.94 -9.07
N ILE A 51 7.07 -9.97 -9.71
CA ILE A 51 6.36 -11.22 -10.03
C ILE A 51 7.21 -12.10 -10.93
N ALA A 52 7.81 -11.54 -11.98
CA ALA A 52 8.70 -12.27 -12.87
C ALA A 52 9.92 -12.84 -12.12
N PHE A 53 10.53 -12.04 -11.25
CA PHE A 53 11.66 -12.46 -10.43
C PHE A 53 11.30 -13.61 -9.48
N VAL A 54 10.20 -13.48 -8.73
CA VAL A 54 9.72 -14.55 -7.84
C VAL A 54 9.38 -15.81 -8.64
N GLY A 55 8.71 -15.68 -9.79
CA GLY A 55 8.41 -16.81 -10.67
C GLY A 55 9.67 -17.56 -11.12
N LEU A 56 10.74 -16.84 -11.46
CA LEU A 56 12.03 -17.42 -11.80
C LEU A 56 12.63 -18.19 -10.61
N LEU A 57 12.61 -17.60 -9.40
CA LEU A 57 13.10 -18.28 -8.20
C LEU A 57 12.35 -19.59 -7.94
N VAL A 58 11.02 -19.60 -8.10
CA VAL A 58 10.22 -20.82 -7.94
C VAL A 58 10.60 -21.87 -8.99
N LEU A 59 10.85 -21.49 -10.24
CA LEU A 59 11.26 -22.41 -11.29
C LEU A 59 12.65 -23.01 -11.03
N MET A 60 13.60 -22.20 -10.56
CA MET A 60 14.93 -22.69 -10.17
C MET A 60 14.85 -23.65 -8.99
N LEU A 61 14.07 -23.31 -7.96
CA LEU A 61 13.88 -24.16 -6.79
C LEU A 61 13.20 -25.49 -7.15
N ARG A 62 12.29 -25.49 -8.13
CA ARG A 62 11.60 -26.71 -8.57
C ARG A 62 12.51 -27.66 -9.38
N ASN A 63 13.51 -27.12 -10.07
CA ASN A 63 14.38 -27.88 -10.96
C ASN A 63 15.72 -28.27 -10.31
N THR A 64 15.93 -27.95 -9.03
CA THR A 64 17.04 -28.44 -8.18
C THR A 64 16.55 -29.53 -7.25
#